data_AF-A0A7S1AWL6-F1
#
_entry.id   AF-A0A7S1AWL6-F1
#
_cell.length_a   1.000
_cell.length_b   1.000
_cell.length_c   1.000
_cell.angle_alpha   90.00
_cell.angle_beta   90.00
_cell.angle_gamma   90.00
#
_symmetry.space_group_name_H-M   'P 1'
#
loop_
_entity.id
_entity.type
_entity.pdbx_description
1 polymer ?
#
loop_
_entity_poly.entity_id
_entity_poly.type
_entity_poly.pdbx_seq_one_letter_code
_entity_poly.pdbx_strand_id
1 'polypeptide(L)'
;FWLKSVKPSKPYNMKSLVASRRAARFLSCHPVTAAPCVQRAFSAETAQVGRVAQVIGAVVDVQFDGQLPPILNALEVQGFEVRLVLEVAQHLGENMVRTIAMDGTDGLTRGQGVLDTGAPITVPVGEPTLGRIINIIGEPIDELGPIETNKHYAIHRPAPTFTEMGTGS
;
A
#
# COMPACT_ATOMS: atom_id res chain seq x y z
N PHE A 1 -12.00 46.61 -28.70
CA PHE A 1 -12.59 45.63 -29.65
C PHE A 1 -11.79 44.33 -29.52
N TRP A 2 -12.21 43.25 -28.87
CA TRP A 2 -13.52 42.77 -28.47
C TRP A 2 -13.32 41.66 -27.42
N LEU A 3 -13.97 41.83 -26.26
CA LEU A 3 -14.17 40.82 -25.21
C LEU A 3 -14.93 39.63 -25.83
N LYS A 4 -14.39 38.41 -25.75
CA LYS A 4 -15.11 37.20 -26.11
C LYS A 4 -15.54 36.46 -24.85
N SER A 5 -16.83 36.64 -24.57
CA SER A 5 -17.65 36.12 -23.48
C SER A 5 -17.39 34.66 -23.10
N VAL A 6 -17.20 34.47 -21.79
CA VAL A 6 -17.48 33.24 -21.05
C VAL A 6 -18.96 32.88 -21.27
N LYS A 7 -19.24 31.67 -21.76
CA LYS A 7 -20.60 31.12 -21.84
C LYS A 7 -20.91 30.36 -20.55
N PRO A 8 -22.07 30.60 -19.90
CA PRO A 8 -22.46 29.87 -18.69
C PRO A 8 -22.90 28.44 -19.03
N SER A 9 -22.53 27.48 -18.18
CA SER A 9 -23.00 26.09 -18.20
C SER A 9 -24.48 26.01 -17.77
N LYS A 10 -25.25 25.15 -18.45
CA LYS A 10 -26.69 24.93 -18.21
C LYS A 10 -26.95 24.19 -16.88
N PRO A 11 -28.10 24.41 -16.23
CA PRO A 11 -28.43 23.78 -14.96
C PRO A 11 -28.80 22.30 -15.13
N TYR A 12 -28.42 21.50 -14.14
CA TYR A 12 -28.76 20.09 -13.98
C TYR A 12 -30.27 19.94 -13.73
N ASN A 13 -30.97 19.24 -14.63
CA ASN A 13 -32.42 19.05 -14.60
C ASN A 13 -32.79 17.85 -13.71
N MET A 14 -33.31 18.12 -12.51
CA MET A 14 -34.09 17.17 -11.72
C MET A 14 -35.53 17.21 -12.19
N LYS A 15 -35.98 16.21 -12.96
CA LYS A 15 -37.37 15.72 -13.07
C LYS A 15 -37.52 14.70 -14.22
N SER A 16 -37.64 13.42 -13.89
CA SER A 16 -38.45 12.40 -14.57
C SER A 16 -38.27 11.09 -13.81
N LEU A 17 -39.23 10.19 -13.58
CA LEU A 17 -40.65 10.14 -13.87
C LEU A 17 -41.17 8.99 -12.99
N VAL A 18 -42.30 9.21 -12.35
CA VAL A 18 -42.97 8.25 -11.45
C VAL A 18 -43.68 7.17 -12.27
N ALA A 19 -43.51 5.93 -11.82
CA ALA A 19 -44.39 4.77 -11.92
C ALA A 19 -44.81 4.22 -13.30
N SER A 20 -44.48 2.93 -13.51
CA SER A 20 -45.46 1.99 -14.04
C SER A 20 -45.19 0.58 -13.50
N ARG A 21 -46.17 0.07 -12.74
CA ARG A 21 -46.27 -1.33 -12.33
C ARG A 21 -46.83 -2.13 -13.49
N ARG A 22 -46.24 -3.28 -13.81
CA ARG A 22 -46.99 -4.48 -14.24
C ARG A 22 -46.14 -5.74 -14.17
N ALA A 23 -46.82 -6.82 -13.81
CA ALA A 23 -46.28 -8.05 -13.30
C ALA A 23 -45.86 -9.05 -14.39
N ALA A 24 -44.95 -9.93 -13.96
CA ALA A 24 -44.78 -11.33 -14.33
C ALA A 24 -44.49 -11.70 -15.79
N ARG A 25 -43.28 -12.27 -16.00
CA ARG A 25 -43.16 -13.64 -16.53
C ARG A 25 -41.83 -14.26 -16.09
N PHE A 26 -41.97 -15.28 -15.25
CA PHE A 26 -40.97 -16.30 -15.00
C PHE A 26 -40.58 -16.94 -16.34
N LEU A 27 -39.29 -16.90 -16.69
CA LEU A 27 -38.69 -17.85 -17.62
C LEU A 27 -37.35 -18.30 -17.05
N SER A 28 -37.17 -19.61 -17.10
CA SER A 28 -36.21 -20.45 -16.40
C SER A 28 -34.77 -20.39 -16.93
N CYS A 29 -33.84 -20.57 -16.00
CA CYS A 29 -32.54 -21.25 -16.12
C CYS A 29 -31.56 -20.77 -17.21
N HIS A 30 -30.46 -20.16 -16.77
CA HIS A 30 -29.20 -20.90 -16.55
C HIS A 30 -28.31 -20.16 -15.55
N PRO A 31 -27.80 -20.80 -14.49
CA PRO A 31 -26.80 -20.19 -13.62
C PRO A 31 -25.45 -20.26 -14.34
N VAL A 32 -24.97 -19.12 -14.83
CA VAL A 32 -23.54 -18.98 -15.11
C VAL A 32 -22.88 -18.72 -13.76
N THR A 33 -22.30 -19.78 -13.21
CA THR A 33 -21.43 -19.75 -12.03
C THR A 33 -20.17 -18.96 -12.36
N ALA A 34 -20.24 -17.64 -12.31
CA ALA A 34 -19.05 -16.81 -12.19
C ALA A 34 -18.65 -16.81 -10.71
N ALA A 35 -17.43 -17.29 -10.46
CA ALA A 35 -16.82 -17.50 -9.16
C ALA A 35 -17.09 -16.36 -8.18
N PRO A 36 -17.12 -16.63 -6.85
CA PRO A 36 -16.96 -15.56 -5.89
C PRO A 36 -15.62 -14.90 -6.23
N CYS A 37 -15.70 -13.67 -6.75
CA CYS A 37 -14.65 -12.70 -6.62
C CYS A 37 -14.29 -12.73 -5.13
N VAL A 38 -13.19 -13.42 -4.80
CA VAL A 38 -12.60 -13.39 -3.48
C VAL A 38 -12.15 -11.94 -3.35
N GLN A 39 -13.06 -11.10 -2.88
CA GLN A 39 -12.77 -9.79 -2.36
C GLN A 39 -11.82 -10.07 -1.22
N ARG A 40 -10.53 -10.01 -1.51
CA ARG A 40 -9.47 -10.11 -0.53
C ARG A 40 -9.66 -8.86 0.32
N ALA A 41 -10.46 -9.02 1.37
CA ALA A 41 -10.48 -8.10 2.47
C ALA A 41 -9.02 -8.05 2.93
N PHE A 42 -8.34 -6.94 2.64
CA PHE A 42 -7.26 -6.54 3.51
C PHE A 42 -7.90 -6.45 4.88
N SER A 43 -7.60 -7.42 5.75
CA SER A 43 -8.00 -7.37 7.14
C SER A 43 -7.56 -6.00 7.64
N ALA A 44 -8.52 -5.13 7.90
CA ALA A 44 -8.30 -3.88 8.60
C ALA A 44 -8.01 -4.25 10.07
N GLU A 45 -6.87 -4.88 10.28
CA GLU A 45 -6.25 -4.92 11.59
C GLU A 45 -5.89 -3.47 11.90
N THR A 46 -6.42 -2.95 13.02
CA THR A 46 -6.37 -1.55 13.41
C THR A 46 -4.97 -1.00 13.14
N ALA A 47 -4.83 -0.20 12.08
CA ALA A 47 -3.54 0.28 11.63
C ALA A 47 -2.89 1.02 12.79
N GLN A 48 -1.83 0.45 13.36
CA GLN A 48 -1.26 0.97 14.60
C GLN A 48 -0.57 2.28 14.25
N VAL A 49 -1.05 3.35 14.89
CA VAL A 49 -0.54 4.69 14.63
C VAL A 49 0.57 4.98 15.63
N GLY A 50 1.78 5.15 15.11
CA GLY A 50 2.93 5.68 15.82
C GLY A 50 3.14 7.17 15.53
N ARG A 51 4.07 7.78 16.26
CA ARG A 51 4.52 9.15 16.07
C ARG A 51 6.03 9.20 15.97
N VAL A 52 6.57 10.01 15.07
CA VAL A 52 8.01 10.22 14.97
C VAL A 52 8.53 10.91 16.24
N ALA A 53 9.45 10.28 16.96
CA ALA A 53 10.08 10.84 18.16
C ALA A 53 11.36 11.62 17.78
N GLN A 54 12.21 11.01 16.96
CA GLN A 54 13.50 11.57 16.57
C GLN A 54 13.90 11.15 15.16
N VAL A 55 14.67 12.01 14.48
CA VAL A 55 15.23 11.77 13.14
C VAL A 55 16.73 12.04 13.21
N ILE A 56 17.54 11.05 12.86
CA ILE A 56 19.02 11.12 12.82
C ILE A 56 19.49 10.57 11.47
N GLY A 57 19.59 11.46 10.48
CA GLY A 57 19.85 11.02 9.09
C GLY A 57 18.82 9.99 8.64
N ALA A 58 19.27 8.85 8.11
CA ALA A 58 18.40 7.76 7.68
C ALA A 58 17.76 6.94 8.82
N VAL A 59 18.16 7.18 10.08
CA VAL A 59 17.62 6.47 11.24
C VAL A 59 16.52 7.30 11.87
N VAL A 60 15.32 6.73 11.98
CA VAL A 60 14.14 7.38 12.54
C VAL A 60 13.64 6.58 13.72
N ASP A 61 13.51 7.22 14.87
CA ASP A 61 12.93 6.60 16.05
C ASP A 61 11.44 6.94 16.10
N VAL A 62 10.59 5.92 16.18
CA VAL A 62 9.12 6.04 16.18
C VAL A 62 8.59 5.53 17.50
N GLN A 63 7.74 6.33 18.12
CA GLN A 63 7.04 6.01 19.36
C GLN A 63 5.66 5.45 19.03
N PHE A 64 5.32 4.31 19.61
CA PHE A 64 3.97 3.74 19.56
C PHE A 64 3.30 3.89 20.92
N ASP A 65 1.99 4.18 20.92
CA ASP A 65 1.19 4.26 22.15
C ASP A 65 0.60 2.90 22.54
N GLY A 66 0.57 1.95 21.60
CA GLY A 66 -0.04 0.63 21.75
C GLY A 66 0.97 -0.51 21.62
N GLN A 67 0.56 -1.57 20.91
CA GLN A 67 1.43 -2.70 20.63
C GLN A 67 2.60 -2.27 19.73
N LEU A 68 3.76 -2.88 19.94
CA LEU A 68 4.94 -2.60 19.12
C LEU A 68 4.90 -3.46 17.86
N PRO A 69 5.12 -2.88 16.67
CA PRO A 69 5.26 -3.64 15.45
C PRO A 69 6.48 -4.57 15.55
N PRO A 70 6.42 -5.81 15.04
CA PRO A 70 7.54 -6.73 15.06
C PRO A 70 8.72 -6.18 14.24
N ILE A 71 9.91 -6.74 14.50
CA ILE A 71 11.12 -6.41 13.74
C ILE A 71 10.90 -6.84 12.27
N LEU A 72 11.43 -6.05 11.34
CA LEU A 72 11.32 -6.19 9.88
C LEU A 72 9.99 -5.75 9.27
N ASN A 73 9.02 -5.29 10.08
CA ASN A 73 7.80 -4.69 9.53
C ASN A 73 8.06 -3.34 8.86
N ALA A 74 7.26 -3.07 7.83
CA ALA A 74 7.24 -1.80 7.14
C ALA A 74 6.24 -0.85 7.79
N LEU A 75 6.66 0.40 7.98
CA LEU A 75 5.86 1.51 8.46
C LEU A 75 5.79 2.58 7.38
N GLU A 76 4.63 3.21 7.23
CA GLU A 76 4.42 4.29 6.26
C GLU A 76 4.18 5.61 6.95
N VAL A 77 4.93 6.63 6.57
CA VAL A 77 4.76 7.99 7.10
C VAL A 77 3.56 8.66 6.43
N GLN A 78 2.64 9.19 7.24
CA GLN A 78 1.46 9.89 6.75
C GLN A 78 1.77 11.37 6.45
N GLY A 79 1.23 11.89 5.35
CA GLY A 79 1.34 13.31 4.99
C GLY A 79 2.72 13.74 4.50
N PHE A 80 3.46 12.82 3.88
CA PHE A 80 4.72 13.11 3.18
C PHE A 80 4.47 13.25 1.67
N GLU A 81 5.26 14.07 0.98
CA GLU A 81 5.08 14.31 -0.47
C GLU A 81 5.39 13.07 -1.30
N VAL A 82 6.43 12.35 -0.92
CA VAL A 82 6.84 11.07 -1.50
C VAL A 82 6.38 9.94 -0.56
N ARG A 83 6.17 8.73 -1.07
CA ARG A 83 5.86 7.59 -0.21
C ARG A 83 7.12 7.19 0.58
N LEU A 84 7.24 7.66 1.82
CA LEU A 84 8.34 7.31 2.70
C LEU A 84 7.99 6.06 3.52
N VAL A 85 8.70 4.97 3.24
CA VAL A 85 8.61 3.71 3.97
C VAL A 85 9.78 3.60 4.93
N LEU A 86 9.49 3.20 6.17
CA LEU A 86 10.46 2.93 7.22
C LEU A 86 10.42 1.43 7.56
N GLU A 87 11.56 0.80 7.78
CA GLU A 87 11.62 -0.58 8.26
C GLU A 87 12.00 -0.62 9.73
N VAL A 88 11.28 -1.40 10.54
CA VAL A 88 11.63 -1.62 11.96
C VAL A 88 12.89 -2.47 12.06
N ALA A 89 13.99 -1.89 12.54
CA ALA A 89 15.26 -2.60 12.70
C ALA A 89 15.42 -3.24 14.09
N GLN A 90 14.98 -2.55 15.15
CA GLN A 90 15.04 -3.05 16.52
C GLN A 90 14.09 -2.30 17.45
N HIS A 91 13.78 -2.91 18.60
CA HIS A 91 13.03 -2.28 19.68
C HIS A 91 14.00 -1.66 20.69
N LEU A 92 13.80 -0.39 21.04
CA LEU A 92 14.67 0.34 21.97
C LEU A 92 14.20 0.18 23.44
N GLY A 93 12.90 -0.04 23.64
CA GLY A 93 12.23 0.04 24.95
C GLY A 93 11.29 1.24 25.01
N GLU A 94 10.53 1.38 26.11
CA GLU A 94 9.59 2.51 26.31
C GLU A 94 8.55 2.69 25.19
N ASN A 95 8.13 1.60 24.55
CA ASN A 95 7.28 1.60 23.34
C ASN A 95 7.87 2.36 22.14
N MET A 96 9.19 2.45 22.07
CA MET A 96 9.93 3.06 20.96
C MET A 96 10.60 1.98 20.10
N VAL A 97 10.55 2.20 18.79
CA VAL A 97 11.24 1.36 17.79
C VAL A 97 12.21 2.20 16.99
N ARG A 98 13.37 1.62 16.67
CA ARG A 98 14.34 2.21 15.76
C ARG A 98 14.05 1.72 14.36
N THR A 99 13.83 2.64 13.46
CA THR A 99 13.50 2.35 12.07
C THR A 99 14.55 2.92 11.13
N ILE A 100 14.69 2.30 9.97
CA ILE A 100 15.57 2.73 8.89
C ILE A 100 14.69 3.21 7.74
N ALA A 101 14.92 4.43 7.29
CA ALA A 101 14.22 4.99 6.14
C ALA A 101 14.76 4.39 4.84
N MET A 102 13.85 3.97 3.95
CA MET A 102 14.20 3.43 2.63
C MET A 102 14.48 4.53 1.61
N ASP A 103 14.08 5.77 1.92
CA ASP A 103 14.28 6.96 1.10
C ASP A 103 14.70 8.15 1.98
N GLY A 104 14.95 9.31 1.37
CA GLY A 104 15.35 10.54 2.05
C GLY A 104 14.34 10.98 3.12
N THR A 105 14.85 11.28 4.31
CA THR A 105 14.07 11.75 5.46
C THR A 105 13.95 13.28 5.51
N ASP A 106 14.25 13.97 4.42
CA ASP A 106 14.27 15.43 4.36
C ASP A 106 12.85 15.99 4.48
N GLY A 107 12.63 16.85 5.47
CA GLY A 107 11.30 17.40 5.76
C GLY A 107 10.46 16.55 6.73
N LEU A 108 10.97 15.41 7.20
CA LEU A 108 10.29 14.63 8.24
C LEU A 108 10.28 15.41 9.56
N THR A 109 9.09 15.62 10.11
CA THR A 109 8.92 16.41 11.34
C THR A 109 8.56 15.51 12.53
N ARG A 110 9.05 15.87 13.72
CA ARG A 110 8.69 15.16 14.96
C ARG A 110 7.19 15.29 15.22
N GLY A 111 6.59 14.20 15.71
CA GLY A 111 5.15 14.09 15.96
C GLY A 111 4.33 13.72 14.72
N GLN A 112 4.95 13.59 13.54
CA GLN A 112 4.27 13.11 12.33
C GLN A 112 3.75 11.69 12.54
N GLY A 113 2.55 11.43 12.02
CA GLY A 113 1.89 10.14 12.13
C GLY A 113 2.57 9.09 11.26
N VAL A 114 2.78 7.91 11.82
CA VAL A 114 3.36 6.75 11.15
C VAL A 114 2.38 5.60 11.28
N LEU A 115 2.14 4.86 10.21
CA LEU A 115 1.18 3.78 10.14
C LEU A 115 1.91 2.45 9.96
N ASP A 116 1.65 1.48 10.83
CA ASP A 116 2.15 0.11 10.63
C ASP A 116 1.35 -0.61 9.54
N THR A 117 2.06 -1.17 8.56
CA THR A 117 1.45 -1.98 7.49
C THR A 117 1.16 -3.41 7.94
N GLY A 118 1.76 -3.85 9.06
CA GLY A 118 1.59 -5.19 9.61
C GLY A 118 2.39 -6.28 8.87
N ALA A 119 3.10 -5.92 7.79
CA ALA A 119 3.89 -6.84 6.98
C ALA A 119 5.29 -6.26 6.72
N PRO A 120 6.29 -7.11 6.42
CA PRO A 120 7.58 -6.65 5.94
C PRO A 120 7.44 -6.00 4.55
N ILE A 121 8.48 -5.26 4.14
CA ILE A 121 8.55 -4.69 2.79
C ILE A 121 8.41 -5.81 1.75
N THR A 122 7.43 -5.68 0.86
CA THR A 122 7.16 -6.64 -0.21
C THR A 122 7.43 -6.00 -1.56
N VAL A 123 8.06 -6.78 -2.44
CA VAL A 123 8.44 -6.33 -3.78
C VAL A 123 7.77 -7.21 -4.84
N PRO A 124 7.40 -6.64 -6.00
CA PRO A 124 6.87 -7.39 -7.12
C PRO A 124 7.95 -8.33 -7.68
N VAL A 125 7.54 -9.55 -8.05
CA VAL A 125 8.44 -10.53 -8.68
C VAL A 125 7.75 -11.22 -9.86
N GLY A 126 8.56 -11.69 -10.81
CA GLY A 126 8.12 -12.56 -11.90
C GLY A 126 8.66 -12.14 -13.26
N GLU A 127 8.07 -12.68 -14.32
CA GLU A 127 8.33 -12.23 -15.70
C GLU A 127 8.03 -10.73 -15.94
N PRO A 128 6.98 -10.10 -15.38
CA PRO A 128 6.68 -8.69 -15.68
C PRO A 128 7.70 -7.70 -15.11
N THR A 129 8.57 -8.12 -14.19
CA THR A 129 9.66 -7.28 -13.67
C THR A 129 10.91 -7.30 -14.55
N LEU A 130 10.97 -8.19 -15.57
CA LEU A 130 12.13 -8.29 -16.45
C LEU A 130 12.27 -7.03 -17.32
N GLY A 131 13.47 -6.47 -17.36
CA GLY A 131 13.76 -5.26 -18.14
C GLY A 131 13.22 -3.96 -17.53
N ARG A 132 12.61 -4.02 -16.34
CA ARG A 132 12.13 -2.86 -15.59
C ARG A 132 13.18 -2.42 -14.57
N ILE A 133 13.17 -1.14 -14.21
CA ILE A 133 14.01 -0.63 -13.11
C ILE A 133 13.09 -0.33 -11.92
N ILE A 134 13.32 -1.03 -10.81
CA ILE A 134 12.54 -0.91 -9.58
C ILE A 134 13.40 -0.42 -8.42
N ASN A 135 12.79 0.32 -7.50
CA ASN A 135 13.42 0.72 -6.24
C ASN A 135 13.31 -0.38 -5.16
N ILE A 136 13.83 -0.09 -3.97
CA ILE A 136 13.88 -1.03 -2.84
C ILE A 136 12.47 -1.40 -2.32
N ILE A 137 11.51 -0.48 -2.40
CA ILE A 137 10.12 -0.70 -2.01
C ILE A 137 9.27 -1.33 -3.11
N GLY A 138 9.88 -1.64 -4.27
CA GLY A 138 9.22 -2.33 -5.39
C GLY A 138 8.46 -1.43 -6.36
N GLU A 139 8.60 -0.11 -6.26
CA GLU A 139 7.99 0.83 -7.20
C GLU A 139 8.87 1.03 -8.44
N PRO A 140 8.27 1.12 -9.64
CA PRO A 140 9.02 1.36 -10.87
C PRO A 140 9.53 2.81 -10.96
N ILE A 141 10.79 2.98 -11.33
CA ILE A 141 11.44 4.30 -11.53
C ILE A 141 11.77 4.56 -13.01
N ASP A 142 11.20 3.76 -13.91
CA ASP A 142 11.48 3.80 -15.35
C ASP A 142 10.49 4.60 -16.19
N GLU A 143 9.51 5.27 -15.56
CA GLU A 143 8.45 6.06 -16.22
C GLU A 143 7.57 5.25 -17.22
N LEU A 144 7.70 3.92 -17.25
CA LEU A 144 6.97 3.03 -18.17
C LEU A 144 5.61 2.56 -17.60
N GLY A 145 5.13 3.18 -16.53
CA GLY A 145 3.87 2.84 -15.86
C GLY A 145 3.98 1.72 -14.80
N PRO A 146 2.85 1.24 -14.26
CA PRO A 146 2.86 0.23 -13.19
C PRO A 146 3.36 -1.14 -13.67
N ILE A 147 3.83 -1.96 -12.73
CA ILE A 147 4.21 -3.36 -12.99
C ILE A 147 3.02 -4.25 -12.61
N GLU A 148 2.37 -4.84 -13.61
CA GLU A 148 1.27 -5.78 -13.41
C GLU A 148 1.83 -7.15 -12.99
N THR A 149 1.93 -7.40 -11.67
CA THR A 149 2.28 -8.73 -11.15
C THR A 149 1.30 -9.23 -10.11
N ASN A 150 1.05 -10.54 -10.15
CA ASN A 150 0.25 -11.25 -9.15
C ASN A 150 1.11 -11.74 -7.97
N LYS A 151 2.44 -11.74 -8.11
CA LYS A 151 3.37 -12.31 -7.12
C LYS A 151 4.17 -11.19 -6.47
N HIS A 152 4.04 -11.08 -5.16
CA HIS A 152 4.85 -10.21 -4.33
C HIS A 152 5.55 -11.06 -3.28
N TYR A 153 6.82 -10.79 -3.03
CA TYR A 153 7.56 -11.48 -1.98
C TYR A 153 8.19 -10.49 -1.01
N ALA A 154 8.27 -10.90 0.26
CA ALA A 154 9.02 -10.16 1.28
C ALA A 154 10.52 -10.18 0.96
N ILE A 155 11.18 -9.05 1.24
CA ILE A 155 12.65 -8.95 1.11
C ILE A 155 13.36 -9.77 2.18
N HIS A 156 12.77 -9.87 3.37
CA HIS A 156 13.26 -10.67 4.48
C HIS A 156 12.67 -12.07 4.42
N ARG A 157 13.50 -13.04 4.02
CA ARG A 157 13.16 -14.46 4.05
C ARG A 157 14.29 -15.26 4.69
N PRO A 158 13.97 -16.30 5.47
CA PRO A 158 15.00 -17.15 6.03
C PRO A 158 15.79 -17.81 4.90
N ALA A 159 17.06 -18.09 5.18
CA ALA A 159 17.87 -18.90 4.29
C ALA A 159 17.21 -20.27 4.08
N PRO A 160 17.41 -20.89 2.91
CA PRO A 160 16.97 -22.27 2.70
C PRO A 160 17.59 -23.19 3.75
N THR A 161 16.92 -24.28 4.06
CA THR A 161 17.38 -25.27 5.04
C THR A 161 18.47 -26.16 4.44
N PHE A 162 19.33 -26.76 5.28
CA PHE A 162 20.44 -27.59 4.79
C PHE A 162 19.98 -28.77 3.92
N THR A 163 18.80 -29.32 4.20
CA THR A 163 18.17 -30.37 3.39
C THR A 163 17.77 -29.91 1.99
N GLU A 164 17.45 -28.63 1.81
CA GLU A 164 17.13 -28.02 0.52
C GLU A 164 18.40 -27.59 -0.24
N MET A 165 19.52 -27.43 0.47
CA MET A 165 20.83 -27.06 -0.08
C MET A 165 21.63 -28.26 -0.64
N GLY A 166 20.97 -29.39 -0.92
CA GLY A 166 21.59 -30.64 -1.33
C GLY A 166 22.08 -30.67 -2.78
N THR A 167 23.37 -30.99 -2.92
CA THR A 167 24.16 -31.45 -4.06
C THR A 167 23.39 -31.74 -5.36
N GLY A 168 23.72 -30.96 -6.40
CA GLY A 168 23.28 -31.19 -7.76
C GLY A 168 23.44 -32.66 -8.17
N SER A 169 22.32 -33.26 -8.55
CA SER A 169 22.27 -34.47 -9.38
C SER A 169 22.43 -34.07 -10.83
#